data_AF-A0A4Y8SGD2-F1
#
_entry.id   AF-A0A4Y8SGD2-F1
#
_cell.length_a   1.000
_cell.length_b   1.000
_cell.length_c   1.000
_cell.angle_alpha   90.00
_cell.angle_beta   90.00
_cell.angle_gamma   90.00
#
_symmetry.space_group_name_H-M   'P 1'
#
loop_
_entity.id
_entity.type
_entity.pdbx_description
1 polymer ?
#
loop_
_entity_poly.entity_id
_entity_poly.type
_entity_poly.pdbx_seq_one_letter_code
_entity_poly.pdbx_strand_id
1 'polypeptide(L)'
;MIDSDSEFKSLIETVKKIAEADHAQDLLSLLARSEITIRQTGYDNWNGGIYFYTVFLAVEVSKFIEVRNDLDHWEKILLEHFQLPVRHLESEEISRVALVPKSAIAVTPEANPGRPLSSAETKRKELLTHYLDKVSEDELIELILMPLFRHLGFQRVTVTGHKDKQLEFGKDVWMKFVLPTQHLLYFGIQVKKGKIDSAGITKTGNNSVAEVYNQSLMLLGLAIFDPDIGKNVLVDHVIILAGGEITKAARLWLGSQLDAVQRRQIIFMDREDILNLYIVNNIPLPAGAFPPAEPEGDDLPF
;
A
#
# COMPACT_ATOMS: atom_id res chain seq x y z
N MET A 1 10.47 8.54 4.40
CA MET A 1 9.96 9.52 3.43
C MET A 1 8.94 10.35 4.16
N ILE A 2 9.12 11.66 4.13
CA ILE A 2 8.34 12.62 4.92
C ILE A 2 6.84 12.58 4.64
N ASP A 3 6.42 11.96 3.53
CA ASP A 3 5.02 11.73 3.17
C ASP A 3 4.39 10.46 3.75
N SER A 4 5.16 9.65 4.48
CA SER A 4 4.59 8.53 5.23
C SER A 4 3.72 9.03 6.39
N ASP A 5 2.57 8.39 6.60
CA ASP A 5 1.57 8.80 7.60
C ASP A 5 2.14 9.04 9.01
N SER A 6 3.06 8.19 9.45
CA SER A 6 3.69 8.30 10.78
C SER A 6 4.70 9.44 10.86
N GLU A 7 5.56 9.58 9.84
CA GLU A 7 6.58 10.64 9.84
C GLU A 7 5.92 12.00 9.68
N PHE A 8 4.92 12.12 8.79
CA PHE A 8 4.22 13.36 8.56
C PHE A 8 3.43 13.83 9.78
N LYS A 9 2.76 12.93 10.51
CA LYS A 9 2.10 13.26 11.79
C LYS A 9 3.11 13.78 12.82
N SER A 10 4.25 13.11 12.95
CA SER A 10 5.33 13.57 13.85
C SER A 10 5.87 14.94 13.46
N LEU A 11 5.98 15.20 12.15
CA LEU A 11 6.40 16.48 11.61
C LEU A 11 5.40 17.60 11.94
N ILE A 12 4.10 17.36 11.74
CA ILE A 12 3.05 18.34 12.09
C ILE A 12 3.11 18.71 13.58
N GLU A 13 3.28 17.72 14.46
CA GLU A 13 3.39 17.97 15.90
C GLU A 13 4.65 18.77 16.25
N THR A 14 5.75 18.55 15.52
CA THR A 14 6.97 19.35 15.69
C THR A 14 6.76 20.79 15.24
N VAL A 15 6.12 21.01 14.08
CA VAL A 15 5.78 22.33 13.56
C VAL A 15 4.88 23.10 14.54
N LYS A 16 3.87 22.45 15.12
CA LYS A 16 3.01 23.06 16.15
C LYS A 16 3.81 23.49 17.38
N LYS A 17 4.72 22.64 17.89
CA LYS A 17 5.56 22.98 19.05
C LYS A 17 6.50 24.16 18.77
N ILE A 18 7.05 24.25 17.56
CA ILE A 18 7.86 25.40 17.12
C ILE A 18 7.00 26.66 17.12
N ALA A 19 5.82 26.62 16.48
CA ALA A 19 4.91 27.75 16.43
C ALA A 19 4.39 28.20 17.82
N GLU A 20 4.21 27.26 18.76
CA GLU A 20 3.94 27.57 20.18
C GLU A 20 5.10 28.31 20.84
N ALA A 21 6.33 27.86 20.62
CA ALA A 21 7.53 28.51 21.15
C ALA A 21 7.74 29.91 20.59
N ASP A 22 7.40 30.13 19.31
CA ASP A 22 7.49 31.43 18.64
C ASP A 22 6.31 32.36 18.94
N HIS A 23 5.38 31.95 19.81
CA HIS A 23 4.16 32.68 20.17
C HIS A 23 3.28 33.05 18.95
N ALA A 24 3.34 32.27 17.88
CA ALA A 24 2.62 32.49 16.62
C ALA A 24 1.17 31.98 16.71
N GLN A 25 0.33 32.63 17.51
CA GLN A 25 -1.06 32.17 17.77
C GLN A 25 -1.91 32.06 16.50
N ASP A 26 -1.74 32.95 15.54
CA ASP A 26 -2.52 32.90 14.31
C ASP A 26 -2.16 31.66 13.47
N LEU A 27 -0.88 31.30 13.43
CA LEU A 27 -0.40 30.09 12.74
C LEU A 27 -0.93 28.82 13.42
N LEU A 28 -0.89 28.77 14.75
CA LEU A 28 -1.45 27.66 15.52
C LEU A 28 -2.94 27.51 15.29
N SER A 29 -3.68 28.62 15.23
CA SER A 29 -5.12 28.61 14.96
C SER A 29 -5.42 28.02 13.58
N LEU A 30 -4.55 28.30 12.61
CA LEU A 30 -4.68 27.83 11.23
C LEU A 30 -4.30 26.34 11.12
N LEU A 31 -3.21 25.91 11.76
CA LEU A 31 -2.79 24.51 11.83
C LEU A 31 -3.80 23.62 12.56
N ALA A 32 -4.39 24.11 13.65
CA ALA A 32 -5.33 23.33 14.45
C ALA A 32 -6.69 23.10 13.77
N ARG A 33 -7.09 24.00 12.86
CA ARG A 33 -8.39 23.98 12.18
C ARG A 33 -8.30 23.57 10.71
N SER A 34 -7.12 23.20 10.24
CA SER A 34 -6.92 22.74 8.87
C SER A 34 -6.79 21.23 8.79
N GLU A 35 -7.22 20.68 7.66
CA GLU A 35 -6.86 19.34 7.25
C GLU A 35 -5.54 19.43 6.47
N ILE A 36 -4.48 18.81 7.02
CA ILE A 36 -3.12 18.95 6.50
C ILE A 36 -2.73 17.68 5.77
N THR A 37 -2.30 17.80 4.51
CA THR A 37 -1.82 16.69 3.68
C THR A 37 -0.48 17.04 3.03
N ILE A 38 0.27 16.05 2.59
CA ILE A 38 1.55 16.23 1.89
C ILE A 38 1.55 15.39 0.61
N ARG A 39 2.16 15.90 -0.45
CA ARG A 39 2.34 15.18 -1.72
C ARG A 39 3.71 15.46 -2.30
N GLN A 40 4.34 14.44 -2.86
CA GLN A 40 5.50 14.62 -3.73
C GLN A 40 5.05 15.35 -5.01
N THR A 41 5.65 16.50 -5.29
CA THR A 41 5.32 17.37 -6.43
C THR A 41 6.46 17.57 -7.41
N GLY A 42 7.67 17.10 -7.07
CA GLY A 42 8.81 17.15 -7.97
C GLY A 42 9.88 16.13 -7.61
N TYR A 43 10.81 15.95 -8.55
CA TYR A 43 12.01 15.15 -8.37
C TYR A 43 13.12 15.72 -9.26
N ASP A 44 14.29 16.00 -8.69
CA ASP A 44 15.51 16.39 -9.42
C ASP A 44 16.53 15.26 -9.34
N ASN A 45 17.11 14.88 -10.48
CA ASN A 45 18.04 13.75 -10.61
C ASN A 45 19.51 14.15 -10.78
N TRP A 46 19.86 15.44 -10.68
CA TRP A 46 21.21 15.93 -10.98
C TRP A 46 22.25 15.78 -9.85
N ASN A 47 21.86 15.50 -8.60
CA ASN A 47 22.77 15.54 -7.45
C ASN A 47 22.50 14.46 -6.36
N GLY A 48 22.13 13.25 -6.74
CA GLY A 48 21.80 12.17 -5.78
C GLY A 48 20.32 12.00 -5.51
N GLY A 49 19.47 12.75 -6.22
CA GLY A 49 18.01 12.63 -6.15
C GLY A 49 17.43 13.48 -5.02
N ILE A 50 16.77 14.59 -5.36
CA ILE A 50 16.00 15.39 -4.38
C ILE A 50 14.52 15.28 -4.69
N TYR A 51 13.76 14.80 -3.71
CA TYR A 51 12.30 14.74 -3.74
C TYR A 51 11.72 16.05 -3.20
N PHE A 52 10.89 16.71 -4.00
CA PHE A 52 10.22 17.94 -3.60
C PHE A 52 8.78 17.66 -3.19
N TYR A 53 8.41 18.12 -2.00
CA TYR A 53 7.09 17.93 -1.43
C TYR A 53 6.34 19.26 -1.26
N THR A 54 5.04 19.22 -1.54
CA THR A 54 4.10 20.30 -1.23
C THR A 54 3.18 19.88 -0.09
N VAL A 55 3.07 20.71 0.94
CA VAL A 55 2.11 20.56 2.02
C VAL A 55 0.85 21.38 1.70
N PHE A 56 -0.32 20.77 1.80
CA PHE A 56 -1.60 21.42 1.59
C PHE A 56 -2.34 21.57 2.92
N LEU A 57 -2.75 22.80 3.24
CA LEU A 57 -3.58 23.09 4.41
C LEU A 57 -4.99 23.45 3.91
N ALA A 58 -5.92 22.49 4.03
CA ALA A 58 -7.34 22.73 3.78
C ALA A 58 -7.95 23.49 4.94
N VAL A 59 -8.34 24.73 4.71
CA VAL A 59 -9.06 25.55 5.68
C VAL A 59 -10.53 25.68 5.29
N GLU A 60 -11.41 25.86 6.27
CA GLU A 60 -12.81 26.17 6.03
C GLU A 60 -12.96 27.39 5.12
N VAL A 61 -13.97 27.40 4.24
CA VAL A 61 -14.12 28.43 3.19
C VAL A 61 -14.19 29.83 3.78
N SER A 62 -14.86 29.99 4.94
CA SER A 62 -14.90 31.26 5.67
C SER A 62 -13.49 31.74 6.06
N LYS A 63 -12.66 30.86 6.62
CA LYS A 63 -11.30 31.19 7.01
C LYS A 63 -10.41 31.45 5.79
N PHE A 64 -10.59 30.69 4.71
CA PHE A 64 -9.90 30.93 3.45
C PHE A 64 -10.18 32.34 2.92
N ILE A 65 -11.43 32.79 2.95
CA ILE A 65 -11.80 34.14 2.50
C ILE A 65 -11.11 35.24 3.32
N GLU A 66 -10.85 35.01 4.61
CA GLU A 66 -10.11 35.95 5.47
C GLU A 66 -8.63 36.04 5.05
N VAL A 67 -7.99 34.91 4.78
CA VAL A 67 -6.54 34.85 4.49
C VAL A 67 -6.20 35.02 3.01
N ARG A 68 -7.18 34.88 2.09
CA ARG A 68 -6.95 34.84 0.63
C ARG A 68 -6.24 36.06 0.06
N ASN A 69 -6.37 37.22 0.71
CA ASN A 69 -5.79 38.48 0.25
C ASN A 69 -4.30 38.57 0.55
N ASP A 70 -3.78 37.70 1.41
CA ASP A 70 -2.39 37.70 1.88
C ASP A 70 -1.79 36.28 1.86
N LEU A 71 -2.20 35.46 0.87
CA LEU A 71 -1.82 34.05 0.78
C LEU A 71 -0.30 33.87 0.73
N ASP A 72 0.39 34.68 -0.07
CA ASP A 72 1.84 34.57 -0.24
C ASP A 72 2.58 34.76 1.09
N HIS A 73 2.09 35.67 1.94
CA HIS A 73 2.64 35.88 3.27
C HIS A 73 2.42 34.66 4.16
N TRP A 74 1.19 34.14 4.22
CA TRP A 74 0.86 32.97 5.04
C TRP A 74 1.59 31.71 4.58
N GLU A 75 1.59 31.44 3.27
CA GLU A 75 2.27 30.29 2.67
C GLU A 75 3.78 30.34 2.92
N LYS A 76 4.38 31.54 2.86
CA LYS A 76 5.79 31.71 3.17
C LYS A 76 6.10 31.44 4.65
N ILE A 77 5.34 32.01 5.59
CA ILE A 77 5.55 31.76 7.02
C ILE A 77 5.38 30.28 7.34
N LEU A 78 4.33 29.65 6.80
CA LEU A 78 4.11 28.22 6.99
C LEU A 78 5.30 27.43 6.44
N LEU A 79 5.76 27.72 5.21
CA LEU A 79 6.90 27.05 4.61
C LEU A 79 8.15 27.13 5.50
N GLU A 80 8.45 28.31 6.03
CA GLU A 80 9.59 28.49 6.95
C GLU A 80 9.48 27.56 8.17
N HIS A 81 8.29 27.42 8.76
CA HIS A 81 8.08 26.50 9.90
C HIS A 81 8.15 25.02 9.49
N PHE A 82 7.60 24.66 8.33
CA PHE A 82 7.62 23.29 7.81
C PHE A 82 9.03 22.85 7.41
N GLN A 83 9.90 23.78 7.00
CA GLN A 83 11.28 23.46 6.63
C GLN A 83 12.18 23.18 7.83
N LEU A 84 11.92 23.78 9.01
CA LEU A 84 12.79 23.64 10.18
C LEU A 84 13.01 22.17 10.63
N PRO A 85 11.98 21.32 10.76
CA PRO A 85 12.16 19.93 11.19
C PRO A 85 12.89 19.07 10.16
N VAL A 86 12.79 19.39 8.87
CA VAL A 86 13.32 18.56 7.77
C VAL A 86 14.72 18.95 7.32
N ARG A 87 15.35 19.96 7.94
CA ARG A 87 16.70 20.43 7.59
C ARG A 87 17.81 19.37 7.66
N HIS A 88 17.55 18.27 8.35
CA HIS A 88 18.49 17.16 8.48
C HIS A 88 18.42 16.18 7.31
N LEU A 89 17.43 16.32 6.42
CA LEU A 89 17.25 15.48 5.25
C LEU A 89 18.03 16.06 4.07
N GLU A 90 18.81 15.22 3.40
CA GLU A 90 19.65 15.63 2.26
C GLU A 90 18.96 15.41 0.91
N SER A 91 18.04 14.44 0.84
CA SER A 91 17.36 14.01 -0.40
C SER A 91 15.87 14.34 -0.44
N GLU A 92 15.32 15.01 0.57
CA GLU A 92 13.89 15.32 0.67
C GLU A 92 13.72 16.77 1.14
N GLU A 93 12.90 17.55 0.42
CA GLU A 93 12.65 18.96 0.72
C GLU A 93 11.15 19.27 0.69
N ILE A 94 10.67 20.01 1.69
CA ILE A 94 9.38 20.70 1.58
C ILE A 94 9.62 22.01 0.83
N SER A 95 9.24 22.03 -0.44
CA SER A 95 9.49 23.16 -1.34
C SER A 95 8.35 24.15 -1.38
N ARG A 96 7.14 23.73 -0.99
CA ARG A 96 5.95 24.58 -1.01
C ARG A 96 4.96 24.23 0.09
N VAL A 97 4.30 25.26 0.61
CA VAL A 97 3.07 25.11 1.38
C VAL A 97 1.96 25.84 0.64
N ALA A 98 0.78 25.22 0.52
CA ALA A 98 -0.37 25.79 -0.17
C ALA A 98 -1.59 25.83 0.75
N LEU A 99 -2.16 27.01 0.91
CA LEU A 99 -3.46 27.17 1.56
C LEU A 99 -4.56 26.97 0.54
N VAL A 100 -5.49 26.08 0.85
CA VAL A 100 -6.59 25.76 -0.07
C VAL A 100 -7.91 25.75 0.69
N PRO A 101 -9.03 26.14 0.05
CA PRO A 101 -10.34 25.93 0.65
C PRO A 101 -10.60 24.42 0.74
N LYS A 102 -11.21 23.96 1.82
CA LYS A 102 -11.48 22.54 2.10
C LYS A 102 -12.26 21.82 0.99
N SER A 103 -13.01 22.53 0.16
CA SER A 103 -13.70 21.97 -1.02
C SER A 103 -12.75 21.60 -2.18
N ALA A 104 -11.51 22.09 -2.17
CA ALA A 104 -10.52 21.89 -3.23
C ALA A 104 -9.53 20.75 -2.93
N ILE A 105 -9.46 20.28 -1.69
CA ILE A 105 -8.79 19.01 -1.41
C ILE A 105 -9.77 17.91 -1.79
N ALA A 106 -9.43 17.17 -2.84
CA ALA A 106 -9.87 15.79 -2.92
C ALA A 106 -9.37 15.14 -1.63
N VAL A 107 -10.24 15.07 -0.62
CA VAL A 107 -10.09 14.25 0.58
C VAL A 107 -9.38 13.01 0.08
N THR A 108 -8.16 12.72 0.54
CA THR A 108 -7.56 11.41 0.29
C THR A 108 -8.59 10.45 0.83
N PRO A 109 -9.40 9.82 -0.05
CA PRO A 109 -10.53 9.09 0.46
C PRO A 109 -9.91 7.99 1.32
N GLU A 110 -10.48 7.74 2.50
CA GLU A 110 -10.09 6.57 3.26
C GLU A 110 -9.94 5.39 2.30
N ALA A 111 -8.92 4.58 2.53
CA ALA A 111 -8.56 3.49 1.65
C ALA A 111 -9.67 2.42 1.63
N ASN A 112 -10.76 2.72 0.92
CA ASN A 112 -11.97 1.94 0.81
C ASN A 112 -12.02 1.33 -0.60
N PRO A 113 -11.78 0.03 -0.74
CA PRO A 113 -11.85 -0.68 -2.02
C PRO A 113 -13.18 -0.50 -2.76
N GLY A 114 -14.27 -0.17 -2.05
CA GLY A 114 -15.61 -0.01 -2.63
C GLY A 114 -15.91 1.38 -3.19
N ARG A 115 -14.99 2.35 -3.11
CA ARG A 115 -15.25 3.70 -3.65
C ARG A 115 -15.07 3.77 -5.17
N PRO A 116 -15.76 4.69 -5.86
CA PRO A 116 -15.46 4.99 -7.26
C PRO A 116 -14.01 5.48 -7.45
N LEU A 117 -13.36 4.99 -8.51
CA LEU A 117 -12.00 5.39 -8.89
C LEU A 117 -12.02 6.66 -9.76
N SER A 118 -11.02 7.52 -9.58
CA SER A 118 -10.76 8.65 -10.47
C SER A 118 -10.23 8.19 -11.84
N SER A 119 -10.25 9.07 -12.83
CA SER A 119 -9.74 8.75 -14.17
C SER A 119 -8.25 8.35 -14.17
N ALA A 120 -7.43 8.95 -13.30
CA ALA A 120 -6.02 8.59 -13.15
C ALA A 120 -5.85 7.21 -12.48
N GLU A 121 -6.67 6.91 -11.48
CA GLU A 121 -6.69 5.62 -10.80
C GLU A 121 -7.15 4.49 -11.73
N THR A 122 -8.15 4.74 -12.57
CA THR A 122 -8.60 3.80 -13.60
C THR A 122 -7.47 3.47 -14.57
N LYS A 123 -6.72 4.46 -15.06
CA LYS A 123 -5.55 4.23 -15.92
C LYS A 123 -4.46 3.42 -15.20
N ARG A 124 -4.17 3.72 -13.94
CA ARG A 124 -3.21 2.92 -13.14
C ARG A 124 -3.69 1.48 -12.95
N LYS A 125 -4.99 1.29 -12.71
CA LYS A 125 -5.61 -0.02 -12.58
C LYS A 125 -5.48 -0.82 -13.88
N GLU A 126 -5.70 -0.19 -15.04
CA GLU A 126 -5.52 -0.80 -16.35
C GLU A 126 -4.07 -1.25 -16.59
N LEU A 127 -3.08 -0.40 -16.29
CA LEU A 127 -1.65 -0.74 -16.39
C LEU A 127 -1.30 -1.96 -15.53
N LEU A 128 -1.72 -1.95 -14.25
CA LEU A 128 -1.49 -3.06 -13.35
C LEU A 128 -2.22 -4.32 -13.83
N THR A 129 -3.43 -4.19 -14.35
CA THR A 129 -4.18 -5.31 -14.94
C THR A 129 -3.38 -5.95 -16.06
N HIS A 130 -2.88 -5.18 -17.03
CA HIS A 130 -2.06 -5.71 -18.12
C HIS A 130 -0.75 -6.36 -17.65
N TYR A 131 -0.17 -5.85 -16.58
CA TYR A 131 1.02 -6.44 -15.98
C TYR A 131 0.71 -7.82 -15.37
N LEU A 132 -0.39 -7.94 -14.62
CA LEU A 132 -0.80 -9.20 -13.97
C LEU A 132 -1.10 -10.33 -14.96
N ASP A 133 -1.45 -10.03 -16.22
CA ASP A 133 -1.64 -11.07 -17.24
C ASP A 133 -0.32 -11.78 -17.62
N LYS A 134 0.80 -11.08 -17.50
CA LYS A 134 2.11 -11.52 -17.98
C LYS A 134 2.94 -12.22 -16.91
N VAL A 135 2.84 -11.77 -15.66
CA VAL A 135 3.68 -12.27 -14.56
C VAL A 135 3.46 -13.75 -14.26
N SER A 136 4.51 -14.44 -13.85
CA SER A 136 4.46 -15.79 -13.27
C SER A 136 3.89 -15.78 -11.84
N GLU A 137 3.67 -16.96 -11.25
CA GLU A 137 3.23 -17.08 -9.86
C GLU A 137 4.27 -16.53 -8.87
N ASP A 138 5.56 -16.81 -9.12
CA ASP A 138 6.68 -16.28 -8.34
C ASP A 138 6.74 -14.74 -8.44
N GLU A 139 6.62 -14.18 -9.65
CA GLU A 139 6.60 -12.73 -9.84
C GLU A 139 5.35 -12.07 -9.22
N LEU A 140 4.20 -12.75 -9.24
CA LEU A 140 3.00 -12.28 -8.52
C LEU A 140 3.28 -12.18 -7.02
N ILE A 141 3.95 -13.16 -6.43
CA ILE A 141 4.31 -13.14 -5.01
C ILE A 141 5.31 -12.02 -4.73
N GLU A 142 6.44 -12.00 -5.43
CA GLU A 142 7.58 -11.15 -5.10
C GLU A 142 7.35 -9.67 -5.47
N LEU A 143 6.77 -9.40 -6.64
CA LEU A 143 6.68 -8.05 -7.20
C LEU A 143 5.35 -7.36 -6.92
N ILE A 144 4.32 -8.12 -6.51
CA ILE A 144 2.98 -7.58 -6.22
C ILE A 144 2.59 -7.80 -4.77
N LEU A 145 2.48 -9.06 -4.33
CA LEU A 145 1.90 -9.37 -3.03
C LEU A 145 2.79 -8.96 -1.87
N MET A 146 4.10 -9.14 -1.99
CA MET A 146 5.03 -8.73 -0.95
C MET A 146 5.02 -7.20 -0.71
N PRO A 147 5.16 -6.34 -1.75
CA PRO A 147 4.98 -4.90 -1.59
C PRO A 147 3.62 -4.53 -1.00
N LEU A 148 2.55 -5.17 -1.48
CA LEU A 148 1.18 -4.95 -0.99
C LEU A 148 1.07 -5.21 0.51
N PHE A 149 1.42 -6.42 0.97
CA PHE A 149 1.27 -6.79 2.38
C PHE A 149 2.19 -5.98 3.29
N ARG A 150 3.42 -5.65 2.85
CA ARG A 150 4.29 -4.74 3.61
C ARG A 150 3.68 -3.36 3.77
N HIS A 151 3.11 -2.81 2.69
CA HIS A 151 2.43 -1.52 2.73
C HIS A 151 1.21 -1.55 3.66
N LEU A 152 0.48 -2.67 3.69
CA LEU A 152 -0.64 -2.89 4.60
C LEU A 152 -0.21 -3.15 6.06
N GLY A 153 1.08 -3.11 6.38
CA GLY A 153 1.60 -3.24 7.75
C GLY A 153 1.93 -4.67 8.20
N PHE A 154 1.90 -5.65 7.30
CA PHE A 154 2.37 -7.00 7.61
C PHE A 154 3.89 -7.06 7.70
N GLN A 155 4.37 -7.81 8.68
CA GLN A 155 5.78 -8.02 8.97
C GLN A 155 6.22 -9.41 8.51
N ARG A 156 7.54 -9.54 8.25
CA ARG A 156 8.19 -10.80 7.87
C ARG A 156 7.52 -11.50 6.67
N VAL A 157 7.06 -10.74 5.68
CA VAL A 157 6.56 -11.31 4.43
C VAL A 157 7.71 -12.04 3.74
N THR A 158 7.80 -13.34 3.98
CA THR A 158 8.95 -14.18 3.62
C THR A 158 8.47 -15.29 2.71
N VAL A 159 9.07 -15.36 1.52
CA VAL A 159 8.92 -16.52 0.63
C VAL A 159 9.68 -17.67 1.27
N THR A 160 8.99 -18.78 1.51
CA THR A 160 9.64 -20.02 1.88
C THR A 160 10.32 -20.61 0.64
N GLY A 161 11.67 -20.56 0.54
CA GLY A 161 12.38 -21.48 -0.36
C GLY A 161 13.55 -20.94 -1.21
N HIS A 162 14.68 -20.57 -0.62
CA HIS A 162 15.96 -20.56 -1.34
C HIS A 162 17.03 -21.40 -0.64
N LYS A 163 16.92 -22.73 -0.78
CA LYS A 163 18.07 -23.61 -1.12
C LYS A 163 17.70 -25.07 -1.45
N ASP A 164 16.58 -25.62 -0.98
CA ASP A 164 16.29 -27.06 -1.14
C ASP A 164 14.91 -27.34 -1.77
N LYS A 165 14.84 -27.20 -3.10
CA LYS A 165 13.66 -27.40 -3.97
C LYS A 165 13.02 -28.81 -3.97
N GLN A 166 13.38 -29.71 -3.07
CA GLN A 166 12.90 -31.11 -3.07
C GLN A 166 12.04 -31.51 -1.86
N LEU A 167 11.81 -30.61 -0.89
CA LEU A 167 11.09 -30.95 0.34
C LEU A 167 9.89 -30.02 0.68
N GLU A 168 9.53 -29.10 -0.21
CA GLU A 168 8.56 -28.05 0.13
C GLU A 168 7.22 -28.25 -0.58
N PHE A 169 6.28 -28.78 0.21
CA PHE A 169 4.89 -28.95 -0.17
C PHE A 169 4.15 -27.60 -0.10
N GLY A 170 4.00 -26.92 -1.24
CA GLY A 170 2.99 -25.87 -1.46
C GLY A 170 2.95 -24.74 -0.43
N LYS A 171 4.11 -24.17 -0.08
CA LYS A 171 4.20 -23.00 0.82
C LYS A 171 4.63 -21.79 0.01
N ASP A 172 3.74 -20.82 -0.16
CA ASP A 172 4.10 -19.63 -0.93
C ASP A 172 4.68 -18.55 -0.01
N VAL A 173 3.95 -18.15 1.04
CA VAL A 173 4.38 -17.09 1.96
C VAL A 173 3.77 -17.29 3.35
N TRP A 174 4.51 -16.92 4.39
CA TRP A 174 3.93 -16.58 5.69
C TRP A 174 4.30 -15.16 6.11
N MET A 175 3.47 -14.59 6.96
CA MET A 175 3.65 -13.24 7.50
C MET A 175 2.97 -13.11 8.86
N LYS A 176 3.21 -12.00 9.55
CA LYS A 176 2.54 -11.68 10.82
C LYS A 176 2.05 -10.24 10.85
N PHE A 177 0.99 -10.01 11.62
CA PHE A 177 0.43 -8.68 11.85
C PHE A 177 0.42 -8.37 13.34
N VAL A 178 0.86 -7.17 13.71
CA VAL A 178 0.90 -6.72 15.11
C VAL A 178 -0.35 -5.90 15.39
N LEU A 179 -1.20 -6.38 16.30
CA LEU A 179 -2.37 -5.63 16.74
C LEU A 179 -1.94 -4.43 17.60
N PRO A 180 -2.79 -3.38 17.73
CA PRO A 180 -2.51 -2.24 18.62
C PRO A 180 -2.23 -2.65 20.08
N THR A 181 -2.76 -3.80 20.50
CA THR A 181 -2.52 -4.42 21.82
C THR A 181 -1.19 -5.20 21.90
N GLN A 182 -0.35 -5.14 20.87
CA GLN A 182 0.92 -5.86 20.70
C GLN A 182 0.81 -7.38 20.54
N HIS A 183 -0.40 -7.93 20.44
CA HIS A 183 -0.59 -9.34 20.13
C HIS A 183 -0.31 -9.61 18.64
N LEU A 184 0.21 -10.79 18.33
CA LEU A 184 0.55 -11.20 16.97
C LEU A 184 -0.54 -12.09 16.39
N LEU A 185 -0.86 -11.86 15.13
CA LEU A 185 -1.62 -12.77 14.29
C LEU A 185 -0.71 -13.31 13.19
N TYR A 186 -0.72 -14.62 12.99
CA TYR A 186 0.08 -15.31 11.98
C TYR A 186 -0.78 -15.69 10.77
N PHE A 187 -0.27 -15.41 9.58
CA PHE A 187 -0.95 -15.65 8.32
C PHE A 187 -0.12 -16.57 7.43
N GLY A 188 -0.77 -17.58 6.87
CA GLY A 188 -0.28 -18.35 5.73
C GLY A 188 -0.98 -17.88 4.47
N ILE A 189 -0.26 -17.84 3.35
CA ILE A 189 -0.83 -17.47 2.06
C ILE A 189 -0.68 -18.66 1.11
N GLN A 190 -1.79 -19.04 0.47
CA GLN A 190 -1.78 -19.89 -0.70
C GLN A 190 -2.12 -19.03 -1.92
N VAL A 191 -1.18 -18.91 -2.84
CA VAL A 191 -1.30 -18.13 -4.06
C VAL A 191 -1.53 -19.07 -5.24
N LYS A 192 -2.34 -18.63 -6.20
CA LYS A 192 -2.47 -19.25 -7.51
C LYS A 192 -2.56 -18.16 -8.58
N LYS A 193 -1.77 -18.24 -9.64
CA LYS A 193 -1.85 -17.24 -10.74
C LYS A 193 -3.23 -17.22 -11.41
N GLY A 194 -3.79 -18.41 -11.67
CA GLY A 194 -4.99 -18.58 -12.50
C GLY A 194 -6.32 -18.45 -11.75
N LYS A 195 -7.41 -18.73 -12.48
CA LYS A 195 -8.76 -18.84 -11.93
C LYS A 195 -8.88 -20.07 -11.02
N ILE A 196 -9.61 -19.94 -9.91
CA ILE A 196 -9.96 -21.05 -9.01
C ILE A 196 -11.45 -21.36 -9.19
N ASP A 197 -11.76 -22.53 -9.74
CA ASP A 197 -13.14 -22.97 -10.00
C ASP A 197 -13.42 -24.40 -9.51
N SER A 198 -14.67 -24.66 -9.11
CA SER A 198 -15.06 -25.98 -8.58
C SER A 198 -15.17 -27.07 -9.64
N ALA A 199 -14.79 -26.80 -10.89
CA ALA A 199 -14.85 -27.78 -11.97
C ALA A 199 -13.71 -28.79 -11.77
N GLY A 200 -14.06 -30.04 -11.46
CA GLY A 200 -13.09 -31.12 -11.18
C GLY A 200 -12.19 -31.54 -12.36
N ILE A 201 -12.15 -30.76 -13.44
CA ILE A 201 -11.30 -31.00 -14.61
C ILE A 201 -10.58 -29.68 -14.91
N THR A 202 -9.26 -29.69 -14.72
CA THR A 202 -8.35 -28.63 -15.14
C THR A 202 -8.46 -28.44 -16.65
N LYS A 203 -9.35 -27.56 -17.11
CA LYS A 203 -9.13 -26.90 -18.40
C LYS A 203 -7.81 -26.15 -18.28
N THR A 204 -6.95 -26.21 -19.29
CA THR A 204 -5.62 -25.59 -19.31
C THR A 204 -5.69 -24.16 -18.77
N GLY A 205 -5.17 -23.93 -17.56
CA GLY A 205 -5.16 -22.63 -16.87
C GLY A 205 -6.07 -22.49 -15.63
N ASN A 206 -6.96 -23.45 -15.34
CA ASN A 206 -7.78 -23.45 -14.13
C ASN A 206 -7.14 -24.31 -13.02
N ASN A 207 -7.10 -23.78 -11.81
CA ASN A 207 -6.56 -24.47 -10.64
C ASN A 207 -7.65 -25.26 -9.93
N SER A 208 -7.33 -26.50 -9.56
CA SER A 208 -8.26 -27.39 -8.88
C SER A 208 -8.51 -26.93 -7.45
N VAL A 209 -9.78 -26.74 -7.09
CA VAL A 209 -10.19 -26.38 -5.73
C VAL A 209 -9.76 -27.43 -4.70
N ALA A 210 -9.67 -28.71 -5.09
CA ALA A 210 -9.19 -29.78 -4.21
C ALA A 210 -7.69 -29.64 -3.87
N GLU A 211 -6.89 -29.17 -4.83
CA GLU A 211 -5.47 -28.89 -4.60
C GLU A 211 -5.30 -27.73 -3.62
N VAL A 212 -6.00 -26.63 -3.87
CA VAL A 212 -6.00 -25.43 -3.00
C VAL A 212 -6.47 -25.78 -1.59
N TYR A 213 -7.49 -26.62 -1.46
CA TYR A 213 -7.96 -27.12 -0.16
C TYR A 213 -6.89 -27.88 0.59
N ASN A 214 -6.24 -28.86 -0.06
CA ASN A 214 -5.20 -29.65 0.59
C ASN A 214 -4.00 -28.78 1.01
N GLN A 215 -3.55 -27.87 0.13
CA GLN A 215 -2.47 -26.94 0.44
C GLN A 215 -2.84 -26.01 1.61
N SER A 216 -4.06 -25.46 1.61
CA SER A 216 -4.58 -24.64 2.71
C SER A 216 -4.60 -25.42 4.03
N LEU A 217 -5.04 -26.68 4.00
CA LEU A 217 -5.07 -27.54 5.19
C LEU A 217 -3.66 -27.82 5.73
N MET A 218 -2.68 -27.99 4.85
CA MET A 218 -1.28 -28.13 5.22
C MET A 218 -0.72 -26.85 5.85
N LEU A 219 -1.04 -25.67 5.31
CA LEU A 219 -0.65 -24.38 5.90
C LEU A 219 -1.23 -24.19 7.30
N LEU A 220 -2.49 -24.57 7.52
CA LEU A 220 -3.12 -24.52 8.85
C LEU A 220 -2.46 -25.48 9.84
N GLY A 221 -1.97 -26.64 9.37
CA GLY A 221 -1.26 -27.61 10.19
C GLY A 221 0.21 -27.27 10.45
N LEU A 222 0.75 -26.23 9.80
CA LEU A 222 2.18 -25.94 9.83
C LEU A 222 2.56 -25.16 11.10
N ALA A 223 3.55 -25.69 11.82
CA ALA A 223 4.29 -24.94 12.82
C ALA A 223 5.43 -24.16 12.15
N ILE A 224 5.42 -22.84 12.31
CA ILE A 224 6.40 -21.90 11.76
C ILE A 224 7.26 -21.40 12.92
N PHE A 225 8.58 -21.33 12.72
CA PHE A 225 9.48 -20.73 13.72
C PHE A 225 9.49 -19.21 13.58
N ASP A 226 9.06 -18.49 14.62
CA ASP A 226 9.20 -17.04 14.72
C ASP A 226 10.47 -16.71 15.53
N PRO A 227 11.55 -16.21 14.89
CA PRO A 227 12.80 -15.93 15.58
C PRO A 227 12.72 -14.69 16.48
N ASP A 228 11.71 -13.82 16.31
CA ASP A 228 11.58 -12.63 17.16
C ASP A 228 11.14 -13.00 18.59
N ILE A 229 10.44 -14.14 18.72
CA ILE A 229 10.03 -14.71 20.02
C ILE A 229 10.71 -16.05 20.35
N GLY A 230 11.50 -16.58 19.42
CA GLY A 230 12.25 -17.83 19.54
C GLY A 230 11.39 -19.08 19.71
N LYS A 231 10.20 -19.14 19.09
CA LYS A 231 9.25 -20.24 19.27
C LYS A 231 8.57 -20.66 17.96
N ASN A 232 8.17 -21.93 17.91
CA ASN A 232 7.25 -22.43 16.89
C ASN A 232 5.82 -22.00 17.21
N VAL A 233 5.13 -21.46 16.22
CA VAL A 233 3.76 -20.96 16.28
C VAL A 233 2.94 -21.57 15.16
N LEU A 234 1.64 -21.73 15.38
CA LEU A 234 0.70 -22.14 14.34
C LEU A 234 0.15 -20.91 13.62
N VAL A 235 -0.23 -21.10 12.37
CA VAL A 235 -0.94 -20.08 11.59
C VAL A 235 -2.36 -19.88 12.12
N ASP A 236 -2.74 -18.64 12.38
CA ASP A 236 -4.08 -18.27 12.83
C ASP A 236 -5.07 -18.13 11.65
N HIS A 237 -4.59 -17.59 10.52
CA HIS A 237 -5.39 -17.22 9.35
C HIS A 237 -4.76 -17.74 8.06
N VAL A 238 -5.58 -18.17 7.10
CA VAL A 238 -5.09 -18.49 5.75
C VAL A 238 -5.74 -17.58 4.72
N ILE A 239 -4.91 -16.94 3.92
CA ILE A 239 -5.35 -16.16 2.76
C ILE A 239 -5.21 -17.05 1.53
N ILE A 240 -6.34 -17.37 0.91
CA ILE A 240 -6.41 -18.03 -0.38
C ILE A 240 -6.50 -16.94 -1.44
N LEU A 241 -5.45 -16.80 -2.23
CA LEU A 241 -5.28 -15.73 -3.19
C LEU A 241 -5.23 -16.24 -4.63
N ALA A 242 -5.99 -15.61 -5.52
CA ALA A 242 -5.93 -15.87 -6.95
C ALA A 242 -5.55 -14.62 -7.74
N GLY A 243 -4.60 -14.76 -8.68
CA GLY A 243 -4.34 -13.75 -9.71
C GLY A 243 -5.44 -13.68 -10.77
N GLY A 244 -6.37 -14.64 -10.76
CA GLY A 244 -7.63 -14.62 -11.51
C GLY A 244 -8.85 -14.50 -10.59
N GLU A 245 -10.00 -14.98 -11.07
CA GLU A 245 -11.25 -15.02 -10.29
C GLU A 245 -11.27 -16.23 -9.33
N ILE A 246 -11.76 -16.05 -8.10
CA ILE A 246 -12.21 -17.17 -7.25
C ILE A 246 -13.72 -17.26 -7.36
N THR A 247 -14.22 -18.28 -8.07
CA THR A 247 -15.66 -18.40 -8.33
C THR A 247 -16.47 -18.52 -7.03
N LYS A 248 -17.72 -18.04 -7.04
CA LYS A 248 -18.64 -18.17 -5.89
C LYS A 248 -18.78 -19.62 -5.42
N ALA A 249 -18.85 -20.56 -6.36
CA ALA A 249 -18.94 -21.99 -6.05
C ALA A 249 -17.67 -22.52 -5.39
N ALA A 250 -16.48 -22.03 -5.79
CA ALA A 250 -15.22 -22.41 -5.16
C ALA A 250 -15.10 -21.81 -3.75
N ARG A 251 -15.44 -20.52 -3.58
CA ARG A 251 -15.46 -19.85 -2.26
C ARG A 251 -16.38 -20.59 -1.28
N LEU A 252 -17.59 -20.93 -1.71
CA LEU A 252 -18.56 -21.66 -0.88
C LEU A 252 -18.06 -23.06 -0.51
N TRP A 253 -17.51 -23.80 -1.48
CA TRP A 253 -17.00 -25.14 -1.23
C TRP A 253 -15.80 -25.11 -0.27
N LEU A 254 -14.78 -24.27 -0.53
CA LEU A 254 -13.60 -24.12 0.32
C LEU A 254 -13.97 -23.68 1.74
N GLY A 255 -14.82 -22.65 1.86
CA GLY A 255 -15.30 -22.17 3.14
C GLY A 255 -16.01 -23.28 3.92
N SER A 256 -16.93 -24.01 3.27
CA SER A 256 -17.67 -25.09 3.93
C SER A 256 -16.77 -26.24 4.43
N GLN A 257 -15.72 -26.60 3.69
CA GLN A 257 -14.83 -27.68 4.05
C GLN A 257 -13.81 -27.25 5.12
N LEU A 258 -13.20 -26.07 4.97
CA LEU A 258 -12.16 -25.60 5.87
C LEU A 258 -12.73 -25.15 7.23
N ASP A 259 -13.87 -24.44 7.26
CA ASP A 259 -14.52 -24.02 8.52
C ASP A 259 -15.00 -25.22 9.35
N ALA A 260 -15.52 -26.26 8.69
CA ALA A 260 -16.04 -27.44 9.37
C ALA A 260 -14.93 -28.24 10.08
N VAL A 261 -13.72 -28.23 9.53
CA VAL A 261 -12.59 -29.02 10.04
C VAL A 261 -11.83 -28.25 11.13
N GLN A 262 -11.71 -26.92 11.03
CA GLN A 262 -11.05 -26.06 12.01
C GLN A 262 -11.73 -24.68 12.00
N ARG A 263 -12.23 -24.19 13.15
CA ARG A 263 -12.78 -22.83 13.30
C ARG A 263 -11.68 -21.76 13.19
N ARG A 264 -11.04 -21.66 12.03
CA ARG A 264 -9.96 -20.73 11.71
C ARG A 264 -10.43 -19.77 10.62
N GLN A 265 -9.79 -18.63 10.51
CA GLN A 265 -10.25 -17.57 9.62
C GLN A 265 -9.66 -17.75 8.21
N ILE A 266 -10.51 -18.14 7.27
CA ILE A 266 -10.17 -18.21 5.84
C ILE A 266 -10.53 -16.88 5.17
N ILE A 267 -9.56 -16.28 4.51
CA ILE A 267 -9.72 -15.02 3.78
C ILE A 267 -9.54 -15.34 2.30
N PHE A 268 -10.47 -14.88 1.46
CA PHE A 268 -10.39 -15.03 0.01
C PHE A 268 -10.05 -13.69 -0.62
N MET A 269 -9.02 -13.67 -1.45
CA MET A 269 -8.58 -12.48 -2.19
C MET A 269 -8.43 -12.85 -3.66
N ASP A 270 -9.16 -12.20 -4.55
CA ASP A 270 -9.00 -12.41 -5.99
C ASP A 270 -8.30 -11.23 -6.67
N ARG A 271 -8.14 -11.32 -8.00
CA ARG A 271 -7.48 -10.29 -8.79
C ARG A 271 -8.05 -8.89 -8.54
N GLU A 272 -9.37 -8.78 -8.43
CA GLU A 272 -10.04 -7.50 -8.29
C GLU A 272 -9.75 -6.89 -6.91
N ASP A 273 -9.71 -7.73 -5.87
CA ASP A 273 -9.28 -7.31 -4.53
C ASP A 273 -7.84 -6.77 -4.54
N ILE A 274 -6.90 -7.46 -5.21
CA ILE A 274 -5.49 -7.03 -5.33
C ILE A 274 -5.40 -5.68 -6.03
N LEU A 275 -6.07 -5.54 -7.19
CA LEU A 275 -6.08 -4.31 -7.96
C LEU A 275 -6.64 -3.15 -7.15
N ASN A 276 -7.77 -3.34 -6.48
CA ASN A 276 -8.39 -2.28 -5.70
C ASN A 276 -7.53 -1.87 -4.51
N LEU A 277 -6.93 -2.82 -3.78
CA LEU A 277 -6.03 -2.51 -2.68
C LEU A 277 -4.79 -1.74 -3.16
N TYR A 278 -4.20 -2.12 -4.29
CA TYR A 278 -3.04 -1.42 -4.85
C TYR A 278 -3.33 0.04 -5.18
N ILE A 279 -4.48 0.28 -5.83
CA ILE A 279 -4.85 1.59 -6.33
C ILE A 279 -5.31 2.50 -5.19
N VAL A 280 -6.17 1.99 -4.32
CA VAL A 280 -6.78 2.76 -3.24
C VAL A 280 -5.76 3.12 -2.16
N ASN A 281 -4.74 2.29 -1.93
CA ASN A 281 -3.61 2.60 -1.05
C ASN A 281 -2.46 3.32 -1.79
N ASN A 282 -2.66 3.74 -3.04
CA ASN A 282 -1.68 4.45 -3.85
C ASN A 282 -0.30 3.76 -3.93
N ILE A 283 -0.28 2.42 -3.91
CA ILE A 283 0.96 1.65 -3.91
C ILE A 283 1.68 1.83 -5.26
N PRO A 284 3.01 2.09 -5.26
CA PRO A 284 3.78 2.22 -6.49
C PRO A 284 3.67 0.97 -7.37
N LEU A 285 3.37 1.16 -8.66
CA LEU A 285 3.30 0.05 -9.60
C LEU A 285 4.70 -0.52 -9.88
N PRO A 286 4.83 -1.82 -10.17
CA PRO A 286 6.10 -2.41 -10.60
C PRO A 286 6.63 -1.72 -11.85
N ALA A 287 7.96 -1.60 -11.99
CA ALA A 287 8.58 -0.95 -13.14
C ALA A 287 8.12 -1.54 -14.49
N GLY A 288 7.92 -2.87 -14.55
CA GLY A 288 7.45 -3.56 -15.75
C GLY A 288 5.98 -3.32 -16.12
N ALA A 289 5.21 -2.61 -15.28
CA ALA A 289 3.83 -2.25 -15.57
C ALA A 289 3.72 -0.98 -16.45
N PHE A 290 4.77 -0.17 -16.53
CA PHE A 290 4.79 1.01 -17.37
C PHE A 290 5.11 0.62 -18.83
N PRO A 291 4.55 1.36 -19.82
CA PRO A 291 4.95 1.17 -21.21
C PRO A 291 6.46 1.42 -21.36
N PRO A 292 7.15 0.71 -22.26
CA PRO A 292 8.55 0.97 -22.56
C PRO A 292 8.72 2.44 -22.97
N ALA A 293 9.75 3.10 -22.45
CA ALA A 293 10.09 4.46 -22.85
C ALA A 293 10.25 4.52 -24.38
N GLU A 294 9.62 5.50 -25.03
CA GLU A 294 9.87 5.75 -26.45
C GLU A 294 11.37 6.03 -26.63
N PRO A 295 12.03 5.43 -27.64
CA PRO A 295 13.42 5.75 -27.91
C PRO A 295 13.52 7.25 -28.22
N GLU A 296 14.37 7.97 -27.49
CA GLU A 296 14.65 9.38 -27.79
C GLU A 296 15.05 9.49 -29.27
N GLY A 297 14.21 10.18 -30.04
CA GLY A 297 14.50 10.50 -31.43
C GLY A 297 15.76 11.35 -31.47
N ASP A 298 16.74 10.88 -32.23
CA ASP A 298 18.07 11.45 -32.42
C ASP A 298 18.02 12.76 -33.25
N ASP A 299 17.08 13.66 -32.94
CA ASP A 299 16.96 14.99 -33.55
C ASP A 299 17.75 16.00 -32.70
N LEU A 300 19.07 15.87 -32.72
CA LEU A 300 19.97 16.96 -32.36
C LEU A 300 19.95 18.00 -33.51
N PRO A 301 19.55 19.26 -33.26
CA PRO A 301 19.66 20.30 -34.28
C PRO A 301 21.13 20.69 -34.44
N PHE A 302 21.65 20.55 -35.67
CA PHE A 302 22.91 21.15 -36.12
C PHE A 302 22.80 22.67 -36.22
#